data_AF-A0A2M7W5T4-F1
#
_entry.id   AF-A0A2M7W5T4-F1
#
_cell.length_a   1.000
_cell.length_b   1.000
_cell.length_c   1.000
_cell.angle_alpha   90.00
_cell.angle_beta   90.00
_cell.angle_gamma   90.00
#
_symmetry.space_group_name_H-M   'P 1'
#
loop_
_entity.id
_entity.type
_entity.pdbx_description
1 polymer ?
#
loop_
_entity_poly.entity_id
_entity_poly.type
_entity_poly.pdbx_seq_one_letter_code
_entity_poly.pdbx_strand_id
1 'polypeptide(L)'
;MTKIRKKAVGNFTGLKNDLLAGIDKKLKRFATKDDLKRFATKDDLKRFATKDDLKRFATKSDLWQLEERIDGLEEKISRLPTKNEFYTSMDKLMGEIETMRQENIISTDMKRQVNEHEERLETVEEKLEIRTLAA
;
A
#
# COMPACT_ATOMS: atom_id res chain seq x y z
N MET A 1 47.63 58.30 -72.72
CA MET A 1 46.50 57.34 -72.54
C MET A 1 46.84 56.13 -71.66
N THR A 2 48.05 55.57 -71.73
CA THR A 2 48.40 54.25 -71.13
C THR A 2 48.51 54.23 -69.59
N LYS A 3 49.03 55.30 -68.96
CA LYS A 3 49.22 55.37 -67.50
C LYS A 3 47.90 55.51 -66.71
N ILE A 4 46.97 56.33 -67.22
CA ILE A 4 45.64 56.53 -66.59
C ILE A 4 44.85 55.22 -66.61
N ARG A 5 44.86 54.51 -67.75
CA ARG A 5 44.20 53.20 -67.91
C ARG A 5 44.78 52.17 -66.92
N LYS A 6 46.11 52.11 -66.77
CA LYS A 6 46.77 51.18 -65.83
C LYS A 6 46.39 51.45 -64.35
N LYS A 7 46.30 52.72 -63.95
CA LYS A 7 45.88 53.13 -62.60
C LYS A 7 44.40 52.83 -62.33
N ALA A 8 43.53 53.11 -63.29
CA ALA A 8 42.09 52.81 -63.18
C ALA A 8 41.81 51.31 -63.06
N VAL A 9 42.52 50.48 -63.84
CA VAL A 9 42.43 49.01 -63.74
C VAL A 9 42.90 48.52 -62.36
N GLY A 10 44.02 49.03 -61.85
CA GLY A 10 44.51 48.70 -60.51
C GLY A 10 43.51 49.04 -59.40
N ASN A 11 42.91 50.24 -59.46
CA ASN A 11 41.88 50.66 -58.50
C ASN A 11 40.64 49.76 -58.55
N PHE A 12 40.17 49.41 -59.75
CA PHE A 12 39.02 48.51 -59.92
C PHE A 12 39.32 47.09 -59.39
N THR A 13 40.53 46.57 -59.62
CA THR A 13 40.93 45.27 -59.10
C THR A 13 41.02 45.24 -57.57
N GLY A 14 41.48 46.34 -56.94
CA GLY A 14 41.52 46.46 -55.48
C GLY A 14 40.11 46.45 -54.86
N LEU A 15 39.23 47.31 -55.35
CA LEU A 15 37.82 47.36 -54.92
C LEU A 15 37.10 46.02 -55.08
N LYS A 16 37.37 45.28 -56.16
CA LYS A 16 36.80 43.96 -56.39
C LYS A 16 37.29 42.95 -55.34
N ASN A 17 38.58 42.96 -54.99
CA ASN A 17 39.15 42.04 -54.00
C ASN A 17 38.65 42.34 -52.59
N ASP A 18 38.53 43.62 -52.21
CA ASP A 18 38.00 44.02 -50.90
C ASP A 18 36.52 43.63 -50.74
N LEU A 19 35.73 43.78 -51.81
CA LEU A 19 34.34 43.33 -51.84
C LEU A 19 34.23 41.81 -51.69
N LEU A 20 35.05 41.05 -52.43
CA LEU A 20 35.09 39.59 -52.34
C LEU A 20 35.52 39.11 -50.94
N ALA A 21 36.52 39.75 -50.33
CA ALA A 21 36.95 39.45 -48.97
C ALA A 21 35.86 39.75 -47.92
N GLY A 22 35.12 40.84 -48.11
CA GLY A 22 33.97 41.19 -47.26
C GLY A 22 32.83 40.17 -47.35
N ILE A 23 32.56 39.64 -48.54
CA ILE A 23 31.55 38.60 -48.76
C ILE A 23 31.99 37.27 -48.14
N ASP A 24 33.25 36.84 -48.33
CA ASP A 24 33.79 35.60 -47.74
C ASP A 24 33.73 35.62 -46.19
N LYS A 25 34.11 36.76 -45.59
CA LYS A 25 34.04 36.94 -44.13
C LYS A 25 32.61 36.87 -43.60
N LYS A 26 31.62 37.34 -44.37
CA LYS A 26 30.19 37.23 -44.00
C LYS A 26 29.69 35.79 -44.16
N LEU A 27 30.07 35.10 -45.22
CA LEU A 27 29.69 33.70 -45.48
C LEU A 27 30.19 32.75 -44.38
N LYS A 28 31.41 32.96 -43.88
CA LYS A 28 31.98 32.18 -42.76
C LYS A 28 31.22 32.33 -41.42
N ARG A 29 30.32 33.30 -41.29
CA ARG A 29 29.46 33.46 -40.09
C ARG A 29 28.18 32.65 -40.16
N PHE A 30 27.81 32.12 -41.33
CA PHE A 30 26.63 31.27 -41.48
C PHE A 30 26.97 29.83 -41.12
N ALA A 31 26.04 29.16 -40.44
CA ALA A 31 26.13 27.72 -40.22
C ALA A 31 26.05 26.98 -41.56
N THR A 32 26.89 25.96 -41.70
CA THR A 32 26.91 25.04 -42.84
C THR A 32 25.97 23.85 -42.60
N LYS A 33 25.75 23.03 -43.63
CA LYS A 33 25.01 21.77 -43.44
C LYS A 33 25.73 20.81 -42.51
N ASP A 34 27.06 20.81 -42.53
CA ASP A 34 27.86 19.96 -41.63
C ASP A 34 27.77 20.45 -40.17
N ASP A 35 27.60 21.76 -39.96
CA ASP A 35 27.30 22.33 -38.64
C ASP A 35 25.98 21.86 -38.05
N LEU A 36 25.02 21.44 -38.88
CA LEU A 36 23.71 20.98 -38.44
C LEU A 36 23.67 19.47 -38.14
N LYS A 37 24.58 18.67 -38.73
CA LYS A 37 24.63 17.21 -38.52
C LYS A 37 24.94 16.80 -37.07
N ARG A 38 25.55 17.68 -36.28
CA ARG A 38 25.83 17.45 -34.85
C ARG A 38 24.62 17.61 -33.93
N PHE A 39 23.50 18.14 -34.43
CA PHE A 39 22.29 18.31 -33.64
C PHE A 39 21.34 17.13 -33.84
N ALA A 40 20.69 16.72 -32.74
CA ALA A 40 19.60 15.76 -32.80
C ALA A 40 18.44 16.31 -33.62
N THR A 41 17.80 15.44 -34.41
CA THR A 41 16.60 15.78 -35.17
C THR A 41 15.34 15.59 -34.32
N LYS A 42 14.19 16.06 -34.82
CA LYS A 42 12.91 15.80 -34.16
C LYS A 42 12.58 14.30 -34.10
N ASP A 43 13.00 13.54 -35.12
CA ASP A 43 12.77 12.10 -35.16
C ASP A 43 13.62 11.36 -34.12
N ASP A 44 14.81 11.88 -33.80
CA ASP A 44 15.64 11.34 -32.72
C ASP A 44 14.99 11.42 -31.34
N LEU A 45 14.09 12.39 -31.13
CA LEU A 45 13.44 12.62 -29.83
C LEU A 45 12.18 11.78 -29.63
N LYS A 46 11.56 11.26 -30.70
CA LYS A 46 10.30 10.48 -30.62
C LYS A 46 10.42 9.18 -29.82
N ARG A 47 11.63 8.64 -29.67
CA ARG A 47 11.90 7.39 -28.93
C ARG A 47 11.96 7.57 -27.41
N PHE A 48 12.00 8.80 -26.91
CA PHE A 48 12.10 9.06 -25.48
C PHE A 48 10.72 9.14 -24.85
N ALA A 49 10.58 8.48 -23.69
CA ALA A 49 9.39 8.63 -22.85
C ALA A 49 9.27 10.08 -22.38
N THR A 50 8.03 10.57 -22.31
CA THR A 50 7.71 11.88 -21.76
C THR A 50 7.51 11.80 -20.25
N LYS A 51 7.43 12.95 -19.58
CA LYS A 51 7.09 12.98 -18.15
C LYS A 51 5.69 12.41 -17.88
N ASP A 52 4.76 12.58 -18.82
CA ASP A 52 3.41 12.05 -18.68
C ASP A 52 3.40 10.52 -18.78
N ASP A 53 4.28 9.93 -19.59
CA ASP A 53 4.46 8.47 -19.63
C ASP A 53 4.90 7.87 -18.28
N LEU A 54 5.59 8.67 -17.46
CA LEU A 54 6.12 8.22 -16.17
C LEU A 54 5.10 8.32 -15.03
N LYS A 55 4.03 9.11 -15.17
CA LYS A 55 3.02 9.33 -14.11
C LYS A 55 2.26 8.06 -13.71
N ARG A 56 2.19 7.05 -14.57
CA ARG A 56 1.48 5.79 -14.33
C ARG A 56 2.26 4.80 -13.46
N PHE A 57 3.54 5.05 -13.20
CA PHE A 57 4.37 4.14 -12.43
C PHE A 57 4.26 4.45 -10.94
N ALA A 58 4.23 3.37 -10.14
CA ALA A 58 4.33 3.50 -8.70
C ALA A 58 5.64 4.18 -8.29
N THR A 59 5.55 5.00 -7.27
CA THR A 59 6.66 5.73 -6.67
C THR A 59 7.17 4.99 -5.44
N LYS A 60 8.33 5.42 -4.93
CA LYS A 60 8.84 4.91 -3.65
C LYS A 60 7.87 5.18 -2.48
N SER A 61 7.11 6.27 -2.53
CA SER A 61 6.13 6.58 -1.50
C SER A 61 4.97 5.58 -1.47
N ASP A 62 4.56 5.08 -2.64
CA ASP A 62 3.52 4.05 -2.72
C ASP A 62 4.01 2.74 -2.08
N LEU A 63 5.30 2.43 -2.21
CA LEU A 63 5.91 1.26 -1.56
C LEU A 63 5.98 1.41 -0.04
N TRP A 64 6.36 2.57 0.48
CA TRP A 64 6.36 2.81 1.93
C TRP A 64 4.96 2.74 2.54
N GLN A 65 3.94 3.24 1.85
CA GLN A 65 2.54 3.10 2.30
C GLN A 65 2.10 1.62 2.33
N LEU A 66 2.61 0.78 1.43
CA LEU A 66 2.33 -0.65 1.46
C LEU A 66 3.06 -1.33 2.62
N GLU A 67 4.31 -0.97 2.89
CA GLU A 67 5.10 -1.47 4.01
C GLU A 67 4.41 -1.17 5.36
N GLU A 68 4.00 0.07 5.59
CA GLU A 68 3.25 0.46 6.80
C GLU A 68 1.94 -0.32 6.95
N ARG A 69 1.24 -0.56 5.84
CA ARG A 69 0.01 -1.37 5.85
C ARG A 69 0.28 -2.84 6.14
N ILE A 70 1.42 -3.38 5.70
CA ILE A 70 1.84 -4.75 6.00
C ILE A 70 2.18 -4.86 7.47
N ASP A 71 2.98 -3.95 8.03
CA ASP A 71 3.32 -3.94 9.46
C ASP A 71 2.05 -3.87 10.33
N GLY A 72 1.10 -3.02 9.95
CA GLY A 72 -0.19 -2.93 10.65
C GLY A 72 -1.07 -4.19 10.51
N LEU A 73 -0.90 -4.98 9.44
CA LEU A 73 -1.56 -6.28 9.30
C LEU A 73 -0.87 -7.35 10.14
N GLU A 74 0.45 -7.37 10.17
CA GLU A 74 1.24 -8.29 11.01
C GLU A 74 0.89 -8.10 12.49
N GLU A 75 0.79 -6.85 12.95
CA GLU A 75 0.35 -6.55 14.32
C GLU A 75 -1.06 -7.10 14.59
N LYS A 76 -2.03 -6.87 13.69
CA LYS A 76 -3.40 -7.37 13.85
C LYS A 76 -3.46 -8.91 13.87
N ILE A 77 -2.68 -9.56 13.02
CA ILE A 77 -2.60 -11.03 12.95
C ILE A 77 -2.01 -11.59 14.25
N SER A 78 -1.00 -10.93 14.82
CA SER A 78 -0.37 -11.37 16.09
C SER A 78 -1.32 -11.35 17.29
N ARG A 79 -2.39 -10.53 17.24
CA ARG A 79 -3.40 -10.44 18.30
C ARG A 79 -4.50 -11.50 18.18
N LEU A 80 -4.59 -12.19 17.04
CA LEU A 80 -5.58 -13.23 16.83
C LEU A 80 -5.10 -14.56 17.42
N PRO A 81 -6.00 -15.32 18.07
CA PRO A 81 -5.63 -16.65 18.55
C PRO A 81 -5.30 -17.54 17.36
N THR A 82 -4.30 -18.40 17.56
CA THR A 82 -4.00 -19.46 16.62
C THR A 82 -5.16 -20.46 16.58
N LYS A 83 -5.22 -21.23 15.49
CA LYS A 83 -6.20 -22.31 15.34
C LYS A 83 -6.18 -23.27 16.54
N ASN A 84 -4.99 -23.65 17.02
CA ASN A 84 -4.85 -24.54 18.17
C ASN A 84 -5.32 -23.91 19.47
N GLU A 85 -4.99 -22.64 19.73
CA GLU A 85 -5.47 -21.94 20.94
C GLU A 85 -6.99 -21.83 20.94
N PHE A 86 -7.60 -21.55 19.78
CA PHE A 86 -9.05 -21.52 19.65
C PHE A 86 -9.69 -22.87 19.97
N TYR A 87 -9.20 -23.97 19.37
CA TYR A 87 -9.74 -25.30 19.65
C TYR A 87 -9.48 -25.75 21.09
N THR A 88 -8.31 -25.44 21.66
CA THR A 88 -8.02 -25.74 23.07
C THR A 88 -9.00 -25.03 23.99
N SER A 89 -9.34 -23.77 23.70
CA SER A 89 -10.35 -23.02 24.46
C SER A 89 -11.75 -23.59 24.25
N MET A 90 -12.10 -24.02 23.03
CA MET A 90 -13.38 -24.67 22.74
C MET A 90 -13.52 -26.00 23.48
N ASP A 91 -12.48 -26.84 23.50
CA ASP A 91 -12.48 -28.13 24.18
C ASP A 91 -12.67 -27.96 25.69
N LYS A 92 -12.02 -26.95 26.28
CA LYS A 92 -12.24 -26.58 27.70
C LYS A 92 -13.69 -26.15 27.96
N LEU A 93 -14.23 -25.26 27.13
CA LEU A 93 -15.63 -24.83 27.25
C LEU A 93 -16.61 -25.99 27.10
N MET A 94 -16.35 -26.92 26.18
CA MET A 94 -17.16 -28.12 26.03
C MET A 94 -17.11 -29.00 27.28
N GLY A 95 -15.93 -29.17 27.88
CA GLY A 95 -15.78 -29.87 29.15
C GLY A 95 -16.57 -29.20 30.29
N GLU A 96 -16.47 -27.88 30.45
CA GLU A 96 -17.23 -27.13 31.46
C GLU A 96 -18.76 -27.21 31.23
N ILE A 97 -19.21 -27.19 29.98
CA ILE A 97 -20.62 -27.39 29.64
C ILE A 97 -21.10 -28.80 30.00
N GLU A 98 -20.27 -29.81 29.77
CA GLU A 98 -20.59 -31.19 30.11
C GLU A 98 -20.69 -31.36 31.63
N THR A 99 -19.76 -30.82 32.42
CA THR A 99 -19.82 -30.87 33.88
C THR A 99 -21.05 -30.13 34.42
N MET A 100 -21.37 -28.94 33.89
CA MET A 100 -22.57 -28.20 34.30
C MET A 100 -23.87 -28.97 34.01
N ARG A 101 -23.95 -29.70 32.89
CA ARG A 101 -25.13 -30.52 32.58
C ARG A 101 -25.27 -31.68 33.56
N GLN A 102 -24.17 -32.34 33.91
CA GLN A 102 -24.17 -33.42 34.90
C GLN A 102 -24.56 -32.91 36.30
N GLU A 103 -24.01 -31.78 36.74
CA GLU A 103 -24.35 -31.15 38.01
C GLU A 103 -25.84 -30.79 38.09
N ASN A 104 -26.40 -30.24 37.01
CA ASN A 104 -27.84 -29.93 36.95
C ASN A 104 -28.71 -31.19 37.09
N ILE A 105 -28.36 -32.29 36.43
CA ILE A 105 -29.09 -33.56 36.55
C ILE A 105 -29.07 -34.06 38.00
N ILE A 106 -27.90 -34.08 38.63
CA ILE A 106 -27.76 -34.50 40.04
C ILE A 106 -28.55 -33.57 40.96
N SER A 107 -28.48 -32.26 40.73
CA SER A 107 -29.26 -31.26 41.48
C SER A 107 -30.77 -31.50 41.37
N THR A 108 -31.28 -31.82 40.17
CA THR A 108 -32.70 -32.14 39.99
C THR A 108 -33.13 -33.39 40.74
N ASP A 109 -32.29 -34.44 40.77
CA ASP A 109 -32.63 -35.66 41.52
C ASP A 109 -32.55 -35.42 43.04
N MET A 110 -31.54 -34.69 43.52
CA MET A 110 -31.47 -34.30 44.94
C MET A 110 -32.69 -33.50 45.38
N LYS A 111 -33.17 -32.55 44.57
CA LYS A 111 -34.40 -31.79 44.87
C LYS A 111 -35.62 -32.69 44.98
N ARG A 112 -35.75 -33.70 44.11
CA ARG A 112 -36.82 -34.69 44.19
C ARG A 112 -36.76 -35.48 45.50
N GLN A 113 -35.58 -36.00 45.86
CA GLN A 113 -35.39 -36.76 47.10
C GLN A 113 -35.68 -35.92 48.35
N VAL A 114 -35.26 -34.65 48.37
CA VAL A 114 -35.56 -33.72 49.47
C VAL A 114 -37.06 -33.51 49.60
N ASN A 115 -37.78 -33.28 48.51
CA ASN A 115 -39.23 -33.13 48.54
C ASN A 115 -39.92 -34.40 49.08
N GLU A 116 -39.49 -35.59 48.62
CA GLU A 116 -40.01 -36.87 49.15
C GLU A 116 -39.72 -37.06 50.64
N HIS A 117 -38.55 -36.63 51.10
CA HIS A 117 -38.20 -36.67 52.52
C HIS A 117 -39.01 -35.67 53.34
N GLU A 118 -39.27 -34.47 52.80
CA GLU A 118 -40.09 -33.43 53.42
C GLU A 118 -41.53 -33.93 53.64
N GLU A 119 -42.15 -34.54 52.63
CA GLU A 119 -43.50 -35.12 52.73
C GLU A 119 -43.56 -36.24 53.79
N ARG A 120 -42.51 -37.08 53.86
CA ARG A 120 -42.42 -38.15 54.86
C ARG A 120 -42.22 -37.59 56.27
N LEU A 121 -41.43 -36.53 56.43
CA LEU A 121 -41.25 -35.84 57.70
C LEU A 121 -42.57 -35.21 58.17
N GLU A 122 -43.27 -34.50 57.30
CA GLU A 122 -44.59 -33.93 57.61
C GLU A 122 -45.57 -35.01 58.10
N THR A 123 -45.61 -36.15 57.41
CA THR A 123 -46.45 -37.30 57.80
C THR A 123 -46.06 -37.86 59.18
N VAL A 124 -44.77 -37.92 59.51
CA VAL A 124 -44.28 -38.43 60.80
C VAL A 124 -44.56 -37.44 61.92
N GLU A 125 -44.34 -36.14 61.68
CA GLU A 125 -44.61 -35.06 62.62
C GLU A 125 -46.10 -34.97 62.97
N GLU A 126 -46.99 -35.16 61.99
CA GLU A 126 -48.44 -35.22 62.20
C GLU A 126 -48.82 -36.41 63.10
N LYS A 127 -48.29 -37.61 62.81
CA LYS A 127 -48.60 -38.82 63.60
C LYS A 127 -48.13 -38.78 65.04
N LEU A 128 -47.02 -38.10 65.29
CA LEU A 128 -46.42 -38.02 66.63
C LEU A 128 -46.92 -36.80 67.42
N GLU A 129 -47.84 -36.00 66.87
CA GLU A 129 -48.37 -34.76 67.47
C GLU A 129 -47.27 -33.75 67.87
N ILE A 130 -46.09 -33.84 67.26
CA ILE A 130 -44.92 -32.99 67.57
C ILE A 130 -44.87 -31.77 66.66
N ARG A 131 -45.87 -31.59 65.78
CA ARG A 131 -45.92 -30.46 64.85
C ARG A 131 -45.87 -29.17 65.67
N THR A 132 -44.71 -28.54 65.70
CA THR A 132 -44.55 -27.26 66.36
C THR A 132 -45.30 -26.23 65.55
N LEU A 133 -46.17 -25.48 66.20
CA LEU A 133 -46.70 -24.23 65.65
C LEU A 133 -45.51 -23.28 65.46
N ALA A 134 -44.86 -23.35 64.30
CA ALA A 134 -43.94 -22.32 63.86
C ALA A 134 -44.73 -21.27 63.08
N ALA A 135 -44.63 -20.03 63.55
CA ALA A 135 -45.24 -18.81 63.04
C ALA A 135 -44.77 -18.43 61.62
#